data_AF-A0A660ZHF8-F1
#
_entry.id   AF-A0A660ZHF8-F1
#
_cell.length_a   1.000
_cell.length_b   1.000
_cell.length_c   1.000
_cell.angle_alpha   90.00
_cell.angle_beta   90.00
_cell.angle_gamma   90.00
#
_symmetry.space_group_name_H-M   'P 1'
#
loop_
_entity.id
_entity.type
_entity.pdbx_description
1 polymer ?
#
loop_
_entity_poly.entity_id
_entity_poly.type
_entity_poly.pdbx_seq_one_letter_code
_entity_poly.pdbx_strand_id
1 'polypeptide(L)' 'MSPFIEVETYSGGNADEHPRKIKIEGVEYRVLDWHPLGTIQGVEGFVKREFYVELEELGAFRLIHYPEEERWSLIKI' A
#
# COMPACT_ATOMS: atom_id res chain seq x y z
N MET A 1 9.26 -13.11 -12.32
CA MET A 1 9.68 -12.54 -11.03
C MET A 1 8.45 -11.90 -10.43
N SER A 2 7.96 -12.38 -9.28
CA SER A 2 6.73 -11.84 -8.69
C SER A 2 6.95 -10.37 -8.32
N PRO A 3 6.13 -9.43 -8.82
CA PRO A 3 6.27 -7.99 -8.56
C PRO A 3 5.65 -7.55 -7.22
N PHE A 4 5.36 -8.50 -6.32
CA PHE A 4 4.62 -8.25 -5.09
C PHE A 4 5.57 -8.13 -3.93
N ILE A 5 5.64 -6.93 -3.36
CA ILE A 5 6.37 -6.65 -2.13
C ILE A 5 5.33 -6.55 -1.01
N GLU A 6 5.41 -7.43 -0.03
CA GLU A 6 4.60 -7.34 1.19
C GLU A 6 5.17 -6.22 2.07
N VAL A 7 4.28 -5.38 2.61
CA VAL A 7 4.70 -4.19 3.36
C VAL A 7 3.94 -4.04 4.67
N GLU A 8 4.61 -3.51 5.67
CA GLU A 8 3.99 -3.05 6.91
C GLU A 8 3.75 -1.54 6.80
N THR A 9 2.50 -1.10 6.92
CA THR A 9 2.14 0.31 6.97
C THR A 9 1.88 0.74 8.41
N TYR A 10 2.67 1.68 8.92
CA TYR A 10 2.44 2.27 10.25
C TYR A 10 1.47 3.45 10.13
N SER A 11 0.19 3.12 9.94
CA SER A 11 -0.93 4.06 9.93
C SER A 11 -2.05 3.46 10.78
N GLY A 12 -2.12 3.90 12.04
CA GLY A 12 -3.24 3.94 13.01
C GLY A 12 -4.50 3.05 12.94
N GLY A 13 -4.58 2.01 12.10
CA GLY A 13 -5.71 1.08 12.03
C GLY A 13 -6.85 1.48 11.09
N ASN A 14 -6.73 2.54 10.29
CA ASN A 14 -7.75 2.89 9.26
C ASN A 14 -7.09 3.19 7.91
N ALA A 15 -7.56 2.52 6.85
CA ALA A 15 -7.02 2.60 5.49
C ALA A 15 -7.14 3.99 4.82
N ASP A 16 -7.72 4.97 5.50
CA ASP A 16 -7.85 6.35 5.05
C ASP A 16 -6.82 7.30 5.70
N GLU A 17 -5.97 6.79 6.61
CA GLU A 17 -4.86 7.57 7.17
C GLU A 17 -3.64 7.54 6.25
N HIS A 18 -3.14 8.73 5.89
CA HIS A 18 -1.91 8.90 5.12
C HIS A 18 -0.72 8.27 5.87
N PRO A 19 -0.09 7.21 5.36
CA PRO A 19 1.09 6.62 5.99
C PRO A 19 2.25 7.60 5.88
N ARG A 20 2.97 7.85 6.98
CA ARG A 20 4.18 8.70 6.95
C ARG A 20 5.41 7.92 6.49
N LYS A 21 5.40 6.60 6.76
CA LYS A 21 6.46 5.66 6.43
C LYS A 21 5.86 4.34 5.98
N ILE A 22 6.52 3.66 5.06
CA ILE A 22 6.24 2.30 4.66
C ILE A 22 7.50 1.46 4.87
N LYS A 23 7.36 0.28 5.44
CA LYS A 23 8.48 -0.64 5.65
C LYS A 23 8.45 -1.77 4.64
N ILE A 24 9.56 -1.94 3.93
CA ILE A 24 9.78 -2.94 2.89
C ILE A 24 11.00 -3.77 3.29
N GLU A 25 10.86 -5.07 3.48
CA GLU A 25 11.97 -5.99 3.81
C GLU A 25 12.83 -5.54 5.01
N GLY A 26 12.20 -4.88 6.00
CA GLY A 26 12.91 -4.36 7.18
C GLY A 26 13.44 -2.92 7.05
N VAL A 27 13.38 -2.32 5.86
CA VAL A 27 13.84 -0.95 5.59
C VAL A 27 12.66 0.01 5.57
N GLU A 28 12.76 1.13 6.30
CA GLU A 28 11.73 2.17 6.30
C GLU A 28 11.96 3.20 5.21
N TYR A 29 10.92 3.48 4.44
CA TYR A 29 10.89 4.52 3.42
C TYR A 29 9.91 5.61 3.80
N ARG A 30 10.32 6.88 3.63
CA ARG A 30 9.46 8.03 3.85
C ARG A 30 8.46 8.17 2.71
N VAL A 31 7.21 8.44 3.04
CA VAL A 31 6.18 8.76 2.03
C VAL A 31 6.25 10.25 1.69
N LEU A 32 6.42 10.56 0.41
CA LEU A 32 6.46 11.90 -0.16
C LEU A 32 5.08 12.38 -0.60
N ASP A 33 4.30 11.49 -1.21
CA ASP A 33 2.93 11.75 -1.64
C ASP A 33 2.06 10.50 -1.48
N TRP A 34 0.78 10.68 -1.23
CA TRP A 34 -0.21 9.62 -1.06
C TRP A 34 -1.62 10.11 -1.35
N HIS A 35 -2.39 9.31 -2.07
CA HIS A 35 -3.81 9.56 -2.26
C HIS A 35 -4.57 8.29 -2.67
N PRO A 36 -5.87 8.17 -2.33
CA PRO A 36 -6.69 7.04 -2.74
C PRO A 36 -6.90 7.04 -4.26
N LEU A 37 -6.82 5.86 -4.86
CA LEU A 37 -7.12 5.63 -6.28
C LEU A 37 -8.51 5.01 -6.48
N GLY A 38 -8.98 4.21 -5.52
CA GLY A 38 -10.31 3.62 -5.55
C GLY A 38 -10.41 2.28 -4.85
N THR A 39 -11.49 1.56 -5.14
CA THR A 39 -11.77 0.22 -4.59
C THR A 39 -11.90 -0.79 -5.71
N ILE A 40 -11.25 -1.94 -5.58
CA ILE A 40 -11.41 -3.09 -6.47
C ILE A 40 -12.33 -4.10 -5.77
N GLN A 41 -13.43 -4.44 -6.42
CA GLN A 41 -14.31 -5.51 -5.98
C GLN A 41 -13.86 -6.83 -6.61
N GLY A 42 -13.38 -7.75 -5.77
CA GLY A 42 -13.00 -9.09 -6.18
C GLY A 42 -14.21 -9.98 -6.48
N VAL A 43 -13.98 -11.04 -7.26
CA VAL A 43 -15.03 -11.97 -7.73
C VAL A 43 -15.69 -12.74 -6.56
N GLU A 44 -14.97 -12.91 -5.45
CA GLU A 44 -15.44 -13.60 -4.24
C GLU A 44 -16.07 -12.65 -3.20
N GLY A 45 -16.31 -11.38 -3.56
CA GLY A 45 -16.88 -10.38 -2.65
C GLY A 45 -15.85 -9.63 -1.79
N PHE A 46 -14.57 -9.99 -1.88
CA PHE A 46 -13.47 -9.25 -1.23
C PHE A 46 -13.33 -7.84 -1.79
N VAL A 47 -13.12 -6.85 -0.92
CA VAL A 47 -12.97 -5.45 -1.31
C VAL A 47 -11.55 -4.99 -1.03
N LYS A 48 -10.78 -4.78 -2.09
CA LYS A 48 -9.42 -4.24 -1.99
C LYS A 48 -9.46 -2.73 -2.18
N ARG A 49 -8.59 -2.01 -1.48
CA ARG A 49 -8.42 -0.55 -1.68
C ARG A 49 -7.08 -0.27 -2.35
N GLU A 50 -7.09 0.58 -3.36
CA GLU A 50 -5.88 1.02 -4.07
C GLU A 50 -5.53 2.46 -3.71
N PHE A 51 -4.23 2.70 -3.56
CA PHE A 51 -3.65 4.00 -3.26
C PHE A 51 -2.44 4.23 -4.17
N TYR A 52 -2.21 5.48 -4.52
CA TYR A 52 -0.93 5.94 -5.01
C TYR A 52 -0.05 6.23 -3.80
N VAL A 53 1.22 5.87 -3.89
CA VAL A 53 2.23 6.28 -2.92
C VAL A 53 3.53 6.59 -3.63
N GLU A 54 4.16 7.71 -3.27
CA GLU A 54 5.52 8.04 -3.68
C GLU A 54 6.45 7.89 -2.48
N LEU A 55 7.49 7.08 -2.63
CA LEU A 55 8.48 6.80 -1.60
C LEU A 55 9.78 7.53 -1.92
N GLU A 56 10.37 8.14 -0.89
CA GLU A 56 11.72 8.71 -0.96
C GLU A 56 12.69 7.61 -1.43
N GLU A 57 13.57 7.95 -2.38
CA GLU A 57 14.55 7.06 -3.02
C GLU A 57 14.00 5.95 -3.96
N LEU A 58 12.75 5.51 -3.79
CA LEU A 58 12.17 4.42 -4.59
C LEU A 58 11.19 4.88 -5.69
N GLY A 59 10.63 6.08 -5.57
CA GLY A 59 9.67 6.64 -6.53
C GLY A 59 8.24 6.15 -6.31
N ALA A 60 7.44 6.14 -7.39
CA ALA A 60 6.01 5.89 -7.34
C ALA A 60 5.63 4.40 -7.33
N PHE A 61 4.66 4.05 -6.49
CA PHE A 61 4.07 2.73 -6.38
C PHE A 61 2.55 2.82 -6.28
N ARG A 62 1.91 1.70 -6.60
CA ARG A 62 0.56 1.41 -6.22
C ARG A 62 0.57 0.58 -4.95
N LEU A 63 -0.06 1.09 -3.90
CA LEU A 63 -0.27 0.39 -2.64
C LEU A 63 -1.68 -0.22 -2.63
N ILE A 64 -1.77 -1.51 -2.33
CA ILE A 64 -3.02 -2.26 -2.29
C ILE A 64 -3.25 -2.78 -0.88
N HIS A 65 -4.37 -2.40 -0.28
CA HIS A 65 -4.83 -2.92 1.00
C HIS A 65 -5.82 -4.07 0.78
N TYR A 66 -5.57 -5.19 1.46
CA TYR A 66 -6.42 -6.37 1.55
C TYR A 66 -6.96 -6.46 2.98
N PRO A 67 -8.08 -5.78 3.30
CA PRO A 67 -8.54 -5.67 4.69
C PRO A 67 -8.85 -7.03 5.32
N GLU A 68 -9.40 -7.95 4.53
CA GLU A 68 -9.79 -9.30 4.94
C GLU A 68 -8.59 -10.21 5.26
N GLU A 69 -7.41 -9.86 4.74
CA GLU A 69 -6.14 -10.56 5.01
C GLU A 69 -5.24 -9.75 5.95
N GLU A 70 -5.70 -8.59 6.44
CA GLU A 70 -4.90 -7.60 7.19
C GLU A 70 -3.54 -7.30 6.53
N ARG A 71 -3.48 -7.33 5.20
CA ARG A 71 -2.24 -7.28 4.41
C ARG A 71 -2.19 -6.07 3.50
N TRP A 72 -0.97 -5.57 3.29
CA TRP A 72 -0.66 -4.55 2.29
C TRP A 72 0.34 -5.06 1.25
N SER A 73 0.21 -4.60 0.01
CA SER A 73 1.15 -4.94 -1.07
C SER A 73 1.51 -3.71 -1.88
N LEU A 74 2.79 -3.57 -2.25
CA LEU A 74 3.26 -2.58 -3.21
C LEU A 74 3.47 -3.19 -4.59
N ILE A 75 3.06 -2.45 -5.61
CA ILE A 75 3.31 -2.75 -7.03
C ILE A 75 3.95 -1.51 -7.66
N LYS A 76 5.11 -1.68 -8.29
CA LYS A 76 5.80 -0.59 -8.98
C LYS A 76 5.00 -0.12 -10.21
N ILE A 77 4.87 1.19 -10.39
CA ILE A 77 4.21 1.84 -11.54
C ILE A 77 5.24 2.15 -12.63
#